data_AF-A0A497M9I6-F1
#
_entry.id   AF-A0A497M9I6-F1
#
_cell.length_a   1.000
_cell.length_b   1.000
_cell.length_c   1.000
_cell.angle_alpha   90.00
_cell.angle_beta   90.00
_cell.angle_gamma   90.00
#
_symmetry.space_group_name_H-M   'P 1'
#
loop_
_entity.id
_entity.type
_entity.pdbx_description
1 polymer ?
#
loop_
_entity_poly.entity_id
_entity_poly.type
_entity_poly.pdbx_seq_one_letter_code
_entity_poly.pdbx_strand_id
1 'polypeptide(L)'
;MTGSSPKALLGMVKTNPHDHSLYLLKLREFRALAEAAGYKVCGLVVQVRLKESVNYAFGRGKVEEIKELVRANDVDVFAVYNILTSKQKYNLEKALGVRVLDRYELTLEIFEKASSDELSKLQIELARLMKLYPYEKLRAAMRYRIGREHPWLRSSGEYIYHSVVNSLRRRMAKVRDKLERRKRFRIEQIVKRRKLGSPIVCIAGYYSSGKTTLFNALTGLDKPVSPKPFTTLSSKYYLINGFKGLGKDLFIVDTIGFVHDLDPKMLEAFELTLNDIRFSDLVLLVVDCSDPEPIMMLRLSTCLEVLESLGVEDERVVVALNKIDLVNGDELAERLKLVANRVNPAPVIPISARRGLNLDLLMGSIFSKLQSTLSSQLTLKTSLP
;
A
#
# COMPACT_ATOMS: atom_id res chain seq x y z
N MET A 1 20.00 10.39 22.44
CA MET A 1 19.41 9.26 23.20
C MET A 1 19.22 8.09 22.24
N THR A 2 20.05 7.06 22.36
CA THR A 2 19.95 5.80 21.63
C THR A 2 18.75 5.00 22.15
N GLY A 3 17.54 5.38 21.73
CA GLY A 3 16.35 4.59 22.02
C GLY A 3 16.38 3.32 21.19
N SER A 4 16.48 2.15 21.84
CA SER A 4 16.32 0.85 21.17
C SER A 4 14.98 0.84 20.42
N SER A 5 14.96 0.33 19.19
CA SER A 5 13.71 0.13 18.45
C SER A 5 12.74 -0.75 19.26
N PRO A 6 11.45 -0.39 19.33
CA PRO A 6 10.46 -1.16 20.07
C PRO A 6 10.34 -2.58 19.50
N LYS A 7 10.20 -3.58 20.37
CA LYS A 7 10.09 -4.98 19.99
C LYS A 7 8.65 -5.33 19.62
N ALA A 8 8.49 -6.00 18.48
CA ALA A 8 7.20 -6.51 18.03
C ALA A 8 7.17 -8.03 18.00
N LEU A 9 6.10 -8.61 18.53
CA LEU A 9 5.72 -10.00 18.31
C LEU A 9 4.67 -10.04 17.20
N LEU A 10 4.88 -10.85 16.17
CA LEU A 10 3.94 -10.96 15.06
C LEU A 10 2.96 -12.12 15.30
N GLY A 11 1.69 -11.92 14.96
CA GLY A 11 0.63 -12.90 15.07
C GLY A 11 -0.14 -13.08 13.76
N MET A 12 -0.50 -14.30 13.40
CA MET A 12 -1.41 -14.57 12.27
C MET A 12 -2.40 -15.67 12.62
N VAL A 13 -3.68 -15.44 12.30
CA VAL A 13 -4.69 -16.48 12.25
C VAL A 13 -4.85 -16.94 10.81
N LYS A 14 -4.35 -18.13 10.52
CA LYS A 14 -4.43 -18.76 9.20
C LYS A 14 -5.82 -19.38 9.03
N THR A 15 -6.68 -18.69 8.27
CA THR A 15 -8.08 -19.08 8.04
C THR A 15 -8.30 -20.08 6.92
N ASN A 16 -7.36 -20.20 5.98
CA ASN A 16 -7.33 -21.24 4.97
C ASN A 16 -6.28 -22.30 5.34
N PRO A 17 -6.67 -23.48 5.86
CA PRO A 17 -5.71 -24.52 6.27
C PRO A 17 -4.83 -25.03 5.11
N HIS A 18 -5.39 -25.10 3.89
CA HIS A 18 -4.76 -25.65 2.69
C HIS A 18 -3.82 -24.66 1.98
N ASP A 19 -3.70 -23.43 2.47
CA ASP A 19 -2.69 -22.50 1.99
C ASP A 19 -1.31 -22.92 2.51
N HIS A 20 -0.55 -23.71 1.74
CA HIS A 20 0.77 -24.20 2.18
C HIS A 20 1.92 -23.22 1.92
N SER A 21 1.79 -22.31 0.95
CA SER A 21 2.91 -21.48 0.47
C SER A 21 2.63 -19.99 0.55
N LEU A 22 1.39 -19.56 0.29
CA LEU A 22 1.01 -18.15 0.27
C LEU A 22 1.05 -17.55 1.68
N TYR A 23 0.70 -18.31 2.72
CA TYR A 23 0.79 -17.81 4.10
C TYR A 23 2.24 -17.45 4.50
N LEU A 24 3.25 -18.20 4.01
CA LEU A 24 4.65 -17.90 4.28
C LEU A 24 5.08 -16.59 3.62
N LEU A 25 4.61 -16.34 2.39
CA LEU A 25 4.82 -15.07 1.74
C LEU A 25 4.17 -13.94 2.54
N LYS A 26 2.88 -14.07 2.89
CA LYS A 26 2.14 -13.10 3.71
C LYS A 26 2.88 -12.75 5.01
N LEU A 27 3.45 -13.74 5.68
CA LEU A 27 4.23 -13.54 6.90
C LEU A 27 5.57 -12.83 6.67
N ARG A 28 6.27 -13.16 5.58
CA ARG A 28 7.51 -12.45 5.18
C ARG A 28 7.21 -10.98 4.89
N GLU A 29 6.12 -10.70 4.17
CA GLU A 29 5.71 -9.32 3.88
C GLU A 29 5.26 -8.59 5.13
N PHE A 30 4.55 -9.25 6.03
CA PHE A 30 4.14 -8.66 7.30
C PHE A 30 5.32 -8.32 8.21
N ARG A 31 6.36 -9.16 8.21
CA ARG A 31 7.64 -8.84 8.86
C ARG A 31 8.27 -7.61 8.23
N ALA A 32 8.33 -7.54 6.90
CA ALA A 32 8.89 -6.38 6.20
C ALA A 32 8.11 -5.09 6.51
N LEU A 33 6.78 -5.16 6.65
CA LEU A 33 5.94 -4.05 7.11
C LEU A 33 6.28 -3.62 8.54
N ALA A 34 6.44 -4.57 9.46
CA ALA A 34 6.80 -4.26 10.85
C ALA A 34 8.18 -3.61 10.96
N GLU A 35 9.15 -4.09 10.19
CA GLU A 35 10.50 -3.52 10.12
C GLU A 35 10.53 -2.14 9.42
N ALA A 36 9.66 -1.92 8.42
CA ALA A 36 9.45 -0.62 7.80
C ALA A 36 8.79 0.38 8.76
N ALA A 37 7.90 -0.09 9.64
CA ALA A 37 7.33 0.69 10.72
C ALA A 37 8.33 0.94 11.86
N GLY A 38 9.55 0.41 11.79
CA GLY A 38 10.63 0.65 12.76
C GLY A 38 10.59 -0.25 14.00
N TYR A 39 9.86 -1.36 13.94
CA TYR A 39 9.86 -2.37 15.00
C TYR A 39 10.96 -3.40 14.80
N LYS A 40 11.53 -3.88 15.91
CA LYS A 40 12.41 -5.06 15.93
C LYS A 40 11.56 -6.31 16.12
N VAL A 41 11.41 -7.13 15.08
CA VAL A 41 10.60 -8.36 15.15
C VAL A 41 11.32 -9.42 15.98
N CYS A 42 10.75 -9.77 17.13
CA CYS A 42 11.34 -10.71 18.10
C CYS A 42 10.76 -12.13 18.02
N GLY A 43 9.63 -12.33 17.34
CA GLY A 43 9.02 -13.63 17.21
C GLY A 43 7.82 -13.62 16.26
N LEU A 44 7.32 -14.82 15.97
CA LEU A 44 6.15 -15.03 15.15
C LEU A 44 5.28 -16.13 15.78
N VAL A 45 3.99 -15.88 15.83
CA VAL A 45 2.97 -16.82 16.31
C VAL A 45 1.92 -17.02 15.23
N VAL A 46 1.70 -18.28 14.85
CA VAL A 46 0.65 -18.65 13.89
C VAL A 46 -0.36 -19.57 14.57
N GLN A 47 -1.64 -19.34 14.31
CA GLN A 47 -2.70 -20.26 14.70
C GLN A 47 -3.56 -20.63 13.49
N VAL A 48 -3.66 -21.91 13.19
CA VAL A 48 -4.56 -22.41 12.14
C VAL A 48 -5.96 -22.57 12.71
N ARG A 49 -6.95 -21.92 12.10
CA ARG A 49 -8.37 -22.01 12.49
C ARG A 49 -9.25 -21.71 11.28
N LEU A 50 -10.33 -22.46 11.04
CA LEU A 50 -11.27 -22.14 9.95
C LEU A 50 -11.88 -20.73 10.05
N LYS A 51 -12.04 -20.21 11.26
CA LYS A 51 -12.55 -18.87 11.51
C LYS A 51 -11.88 -18.25 12.73
N GLU A 52 -11.69 -16.94 12.64
CA GLU A 52 -11.25 -16.11 13.74
C GLU A 52 -12.22 -16.20 14.93
N SER A 53 -11.65 -16.26 16.13
CA SER A 53 -12.40 -16.11 17.36
C SER A 53 -13.04 -14.72 17.44
N VAL A 54 -14.33 -14.68 17.74
CA VAL A 54 -15.10 -13.44 17.90
C VAL A 54 -14.51 -12.54 18.99
N ASN A 55 -13.87 -13.12 20.01
CA ASN A 55 -13.38 -12.38 21.16
C ASN A 55 -11.93 -11.92 21.03
N TYR A 56 -11.05 -12.70 20.38
CA TYR A 56 -9.60 -12.43 20.38
C TYR A 56 -8.94 -12.59 19.00
N ALA A 57 -9.69 -12.96 17.96
CA ALA A 57 -9.19 -13.55 16.70
C ALA A 57 -8.50 -14.92 16.91
N PHE A 58 -7.65 -15.03 17.93
CA PHE A 58 -7.01 -16.25 18.39
C PHE A 58 -7.91 -17.05 19.36
N GLY A 59 -7.63 -18.34 19.52
CA GLY A 59 -8.22 -19.18 20.56
C GLY A 59 -7.65 -18.85 21.94
N ARG A 60 -8.42 -19.08 23.03
CA ARG A 60 -8.02 -18.72 24.40
C ARG A 60 -6.66 -19.28 24.81
N GLY A 61 -6.41 -20.57 24.58
CA GLY A 61 -5.10 -21.17 24.90
C GLY A 61 -3.93 -20.51 24.17
N LYS A 62 -4.15 -20.09 22.92
CA LYS A 62 -3.14 -19.36 22.14
C LYS A 62 -2.90 -17.95 22.67
N VAL A 63 -3.93 -17.29 23.21
CA VAL A 63 -3.77 -15.98 23.86
C VAL A 63 -2.89 -16.08 25.11
N GLU A 64 -3.05 -17.12 25.92
CA GLU A 64 -2.16 -17.33 27.08
C GLU A 64 -0.72 -17.63 26.64
N GLU A 65 -0.51 -18.46 25.61
CA GLU A 65 0.81 -18.69 25.02
C GLU A 65 1.45 -17.38 24.51
N ILE A 66 0.68 -16.54 23.81
CA ILE A 66 1.15 -15.23 23.34
C ILE A 66 1.52 -14.33 24.52
N LYS A 67 0.75 -14.36 25.61
CA LYS A 67 1.01 -13.57 26.82
C LYS A 67 2.31 -13.98 27.50
N GLU A 68 2.60 -15.27 27.55
CA GLU A 68 3.88 -15.78 28.05
C GLU A 68 5.04 -15.30 27.18
N LEU A 69 4.91 -15.38 25.85
CA LEU A 69 5.91 -14.88 24.92
C LEU A 69 6.13 -13.37 25.03
N VAL A 70 5.06 -12.60 25.21
CA VAL A 70 5.11 -11.15 25.43
C VAL A 70 5.93 -10.80 26.66
N ARG A 71 5.72 -11.52 27.77
CA ARG A 71 6.47 -11.33 29.02
C ARG A 71 7.93 -11.79 28.90
N ALA A 72 8.15 -12.95 28.31
CA ALA A 72 9.48 -13.54 28.21
C ALA A 72 10.43 -12.73 27.30
N ASN A 73 9.89 -12.10 26.25
CA ASN A 73 10.70 -11.35 25.27
C ASN A 73 10.67 -9.83 25.51
N ASP A 74 9.92 -9.36 26.51
CA ASP A 74 9.73 -7.93 26.79
C ASP A 74 9.24 -7.18 25.53
N VAL A 75 8.08 -7.62 25.05
CA VAL A 75 7.46 -7.17 23.81
C VAL A 75 6.70 -5.87 24.05
N ASP A 76 6.93 -4.84 23.24
CA ASP A 76 6.22 -3.56 23.34
C ASP A 76 4.87 -3.60 22.59
N VAL A 77 4.82 -4.32 21.47
CA VAL A 77 3.67 -4.37 20.57
C VAL A 77 3.40 -5.78 20.06
N PHE A 78 2.14 -6.20 20.11
CA PHE A 78 1.67 -7.39 19.40
C PHE A 78 1.01 -6.96 18.08
N ALA A 79 1.65 -7.25 16.96
CA ALA A 79 1.14 -6.92 15.63
C ALA A 79 0.47 -8.15 14.99
N VAL A 80 -0.77 -8.00 14.56
CA VAL A 80 -1.59 -9.08 14.00
C VAL A 80 -1.81 -8.88 12.51
N TYR A 81 -1.52 -9.89 11.70
CA TYR A 81 -1.69 -9.86 10.25
C TYR A 81 -3.15 -9.63 9.83
N ASN A 82 -4.09 -10.27 10.53
CA ASN A 82 -5.52 -10.16 10.28
C ASN A 82 -6.05 -8.79 10.69
N ILE A 83 -7.09 -8.29 10.00
CA ILE A 83 -7.76 -7.03 10.36
C ILE A 83 -8.66 -7.25 11.57
N LEU A 84 -8.36 -6.58 12.67
CA LEU A 84 -9.06 -6.79 13.93
C LEU A 84 -10.29 -5.88 14.05
N THR A 85 -11.37 -6.46 14.59
CA THR A 85 -12.49 -5.69 15.12
C THR A 85 -12.07 -4.94 16.39
N SER A 86 -12.75 -3.83 16.71
CA SER A 86 -12.51 -3.07 17.94
C SER A 86 -12.62 -3.95 19.20
N LYS A 87 -13.52 -4.93 19.20
CA LYS A 87 -13.70 -5.90 20.30
C LYS A 87 -12.50 -6.83 20.44
N GLN A 88 -12.05 -7.44 19.34
CA GLN A 88 -10.88 -8.33 19.35
C GLN A 88 -9.63 -7.58 19.82
N LYS A 89 -9.38 -6.39 19.28
CA LYS A 89 -8.27 -5.53 19.70
C LYS A 89 -8.32 -5.21 21.19
N TYR A 90 -9.45 -4.70 21.68
CA TYR A 90 -9.61 -4.34 23.10
C TYR A 90 -9.36 -5.53 24.04
N ASN A 91 -9.89 -6.70 23.70
CA ASN A 91 -9.71 -7.90 24.51
C ASN A 91 -8.27 -8.41 24.50
N LEU A 92 -7.59 -8.37 23.34
CA LEU A 92 -6.17 -8.72 23.24
C LEU A 92 -5.31 -7.76 24.06
N GLU A 93 -5.50 -6.44 23.94
CA GLU A 93 -4.73 -5.47 24.74
C GLU A 93 -4.93 -5.68 26.24
N LYS A 94 -6.18 -5.94 26.67
CA LYS A 94 -6.49 -6.24 28.07
C LYS A 94 -5.81 -7.53 28.54
N ALA A 95 -5.76 -8.57 27.71
CA ALA A 95 -5.20 -9.87 28.08
C ALA A 95 -3.66 -9.87 28.09
N LEU A 96 -3.04 -9.20 27.12
CA LEU A 96 -1.61 -9.19 26.90
C LEU A 96 -0.89 -8.09 27.68
N GLY A 97 -1.59 -6.99 28.02
CA GLY A 97 -1.00 -5.84 28.72
C GLY A 97 -0.12 -4.94 27.85
N VAL A 98 -0.10 -5.18 26.53
CA VAL A 98 0.70 -4.43 25.55
C VAL A 98 -0.19 -3.91 24.44
N ARG A 99 0.32 -2.94 23.68
CA ARG A 99 -0.41 -2.35 22.54
C ARG A 99 -0.61 -3.41 21.45
N VAL A 100 -1.81 -3.43 20.85
CA VAL A 100 -2.11 -4.35 19.74
C VAL A 100 -2.36 -3.54 18.48
N LEU A 101 -1.65 -3.90 17.41
CA LEU A 101 -1.84 -3.35 16.07
C LEU A 101 -2.35 -4.44 15.16
N ASP A 102 -3.33 -4.14 14.32
CA ASP A 102 -3.58 -4.97 13.15
C ASP A 102 -2.76 -4.51 11.94
N ARG A 103 -2.80 -5.29 10.84
CA ARG A 103 -2.05 -4.95 9.62
C ARG A 103 -2.43 -3.60 9.04
N TYR A 104 -3.68 -3.18 9.15
CA TYR A 104 -4.12 -1.86 8.69
C TYR A 104 -3.48 -0.74 9.52
N GLU A 105 -3.52 -0.86 10.84
CA GLU A 105 -2.88 0.11 11.76
C GLU A 105 -1.36 0.15 11.59
N LEU A 106 -0.71 -1.01 11.44
CA LEU A 106 0.73 -1.08 11.18
C LEU A 106 1.09 -0.35 9.88
N THR A 107 0.28 -0.55 8.84
CA THR A 107 0.49 0.11 7.55
C THR A 107 0.32 1.63 7.66
N LEU A 108 -0.69 2.11 8.41
CA LEU A 108 -0.87 3.54 8.67
C LEU A 108 0.32 4.17 9.42
N GLU A 109 1.02 3.42 10.28
CA GLU A 109 2.23 3.91 10.95
C GLU A 109 3.42 4.07 10.00
N ILE A 110 3.59 3.17 9.04
CA ILE A 110 4.60 3.33 7.98
C ILE A 110 4.28 4.60 7.20
N PHE A 111 2.99 4.80 6.88
CA PHE A 111 2.54 5.94 6.11
C PHE A 111 2.74 7.27 6.81
N GLU A 112 2.45 7.33 8.11
CA GLU A 112 2.72 8.52 8.91
C GLU A 112 4.20 8.92 8.84
N LYS A 113 5.12 7.94 8.90
CA LYS A 113 6.57 8.18 8.86
C LYS A 113 7.08 8.58 7.48
N ALA A 114 6.52 8.02 6.41
CA ALA A 114 6.99 8.27 5.06
C ALA A 114 6.27 9.44 4.35
N SER A 115 5.11 9.89 4.84
CA SER A 115 4.35 10.96 4.19
C SER A 115 5.03 12.32 4.37
N SER A 116 5.40 12.95 3.26
CA SER A 116 5.99 14.30 3.27
C SER A 116 4.96 15.38 2.95
N ASP A 117 4.01 15.09 2.06
CA ASP A 117 3.02 16.05 1.59
C ASP A 117 1.81 16.17 2.53
N GLU A 118 1.22 17.36 2.53
CA GLU A 118 0.11 17.71 3.43
C GLU A 118 -1.17 16.92 3.11
N LEU A 119 -1.40 16.57 1.84
CA LEU A 119 -2.62 15.90 1.42
C LEU A 119 -2.63 14.45 1.90
N SER A 120 -1.55 13.70 1.68
CA SER A 120 -1.40 12.34 2.21
C SER A 120 -1.42 12.34 3.74
N LYS A 121 -0.82 13.35 4.40
CA LYS A 121 -0.92 13.48 5.87
C LYS A 121 -2.37 13.59 6.35
N LEU A 122 -3.19 14.41 5.70
CA LEU A 122 -4.62 14.54 6.03
C LEU A 122 -5.39 13.23 5.78
N GLN A 123 -5.10 12.51 4.70
CA GLN A 123 -5.74 11.22 4.42
C GLN A 123 -5.38 10.16 5.46
N ILE A 124 -4.09 10.04 5.80
CA ILE A 124 -3.59 9.11 6.82
C ILE A 124 -4.19 9.46 8.19
N GLU A 125 -4.25 10.75 8.53
CA GLU A 125 -4.90 11.21 9.78
C GLU A 125 -6.38 10.82 9.81
N LEU A 126 -7.12 11.05 8.73
CA LEU A 126 -8.53 10.69 8.64
C LEU A 126 -8.74 9.18 8.81
N ALA A 127 -7.93 8.37 8.11
CA ALA A 127 -7.96 6.91 8.20
C ALA A 127 -7.71 6.41 9.64
N ARG A 128 -6.71 6.99 10.32
CA ARG A 128 -6.42 6.68 11.74
C ARG A 128 -7.57 7.06 12.64
N LEU A 129 -8.16 8.24 12.47
CA LEU A 129 -9.31 8.66 13.26
C LEU A 129 -10.52 7.75 13.04
N MET A 130 -10.77 7.33 11.80
CA MET A 130 -11.84 6.38 11.46
C MET A 130 -11.64 5.01 12.09
N LYS A 131 -10.40 4.53 12.21
CA LYS A 131 -10.07 3.28 12.92
C LYS A 131 -10.16 3.43 14.43
N LEU A 132 -9.69 4.56 14.97
CA LEU A 132 -9.65 4.84 16.40
C LEU A 132 -11.04 5.11 16.99
N TYR A 133 -11.92 5.79 16.26
CA TYR A 133 -13.25 6.18 16.72
C TYR A 133 -14.12 5.03 17.27
N PRO A 134 -14.36 3.93 16.53
CA PRO A 134 -15.17 2.82 17.05
C PRO A 134 -14.48 2.11 18.22
N TYR A 135 -13.15 2.07 18.24
CA TYR A 135 -12.38 1.49 19.34
C TYR A 135 -12.51 2.32 20.63
N GLU A 136 -12.32 3.64 20.56
CA GLU A 136 -12.46 4.52 21.73
C GLU A 136 -13.90 4.56 22.24
N LYS A 137 -14.89 4.53 21.34
CA LYS A 137 -16.30 4.40 21.73
C LYS A 137 -16.55 3.12 22.53
N LEU A 138 -16.01 1.99 22.08
CA LEU A 138 -16.10 0.72 22.81
C LEU A 138 -15.38 0.79 24.16
N ARG A 139 -14.13 1.27 24.18
CA ARG A 139 -13.32 1.37 25.39
C ARG A 139 -13.99 2.23 26.45
N ALA A 140 -14.54 3.36 26.05
CA ALA A 140 -15.24 4.28 26.93
C ALA A 140 -16.55 3.67 27.46
N ALA A 141 -17.31 2.95 26.63
CA ALA A 141 -18.51 2.23 27.07
C ALA A 141 -18.19 1.11 28.09
N MET A 142 -17.09 0.38 27.90
CA MET A 142 -16.65 -0.67 28.83
C MET A 142 -16.21 -0.09 30.19
N ARG A 143 -15.49 1.04 30.20
CA ARG A 143 -15.14 1.76 31.43
C ARG A 143 -16.38 2.29 32.17
N TYR A 144 -17.35 2.82 31.43
CA TYR A 144 -18.61 3.30 32.01
C TYR A 144 -19.41 2.18 32.69
N ARG A 145 -19.44 0.97 32.10
CA ARG A 145 -20.06 -0.21 32.76
C ARG A 145 -19.40 -0.54 34.10
N ILE A 146 -18.07 -0.52 34.18
CA ILE A 146 -17.33 -0.73 35.44
C ILE A 146 -17.67 0.39 36.45
N GLY A 147 -17.80 1.64 35.99
CA GLY A 147 -18.23 2.76 36.84
C GLY A 147 -19.68 2.68 37.34
N ARG A 148 -20.56 1.90 36.70
CA ARG A 148 -21.91 1.63 37.22
C ARG A 148 -21.91 0.65 38.39
N GLU A 149 -20.95 -0.26 38.44
CA GLU A 149 -20.74 -1.23 39.53
C GLU A 149 -20.13 -0.57 40.77
N HIS A 150 -19.44 0.58 40.61
CA HIS A 150 -18.87 1.38 41.70
C HIS A 150 -19.45 2.81 41.72
N PRO A 151 -20.51 3.09 42.49
CA PRO A 151 -21.24 4.37 42.49
C PRO A 151 -20.39 5.65 42.70
N TRP A 152 -19.24 5.53 43.37
CA TRP A 152 -18.29 6.63 43.63
C TRP A 152 -17.56 7.16 42.37
N LEU A 153 -17.59 6.43 41.24
CA LEU A 153 -16.95 6.80 39.97
C LEU A 153 -17.91 7.41 38.92
N ARG A 154 -19.18 7.66 39.28
CA ARG A 154 -20.26 7.99 38.33
C ARG A 154 -20.13 9.37 37.66
N SER A 155 -19.75 10.42 38.39
CA SER A 155 -19.82 11.81 37.88
C SER A 155 -18.73 12.18 36.88
N SER A 156 -17.54 11.56 36.95
CA SER A 156 -16.42 11.84 36.04
C SER A 156 -16.44 11.00 34.76
N GLY A 157 -17.01 9.79 34.80
CA GLY A 157 -16.93 8.82 33.69
C GLY A 157 -17.77 9.19 32.46
N GLU A 158 -18.97 9.73 32.66
CA GLU A 158 -19.92 10.08 31.60
C GLU A 158 -19.47 11.34 30.82
N TYR A 159 -18.95 12.35 31.55
CA TYR A 159 -18.42 13.58 30.97
C TYR A 159 -17.15 13.32 30.14
N ILE A 160 -16.23 12.48 30.65
CA ILE A 160 -15.02 12.07 29.92
C ILE A 160 -15.39 11.23 28.69
N TYR A 161 -16.38 10.33 28.80
CA TYR A 161 -16.89 9.53 27.68
C TYR A 161 -17.35 10.42 26.51
N HIS A 162 -18.24 11.37 26.79
CA HIS A 162 -18.76 12.27 25.76
C HIS A 162 -17.67 13.19 25.21
N SER A 163 -16.76 13.66 26.06
CA SER A 163 -15.69 14.57 25.65
C SER A 163 -14.73 13.94 24.63
N VAL A 164 -14.24 12.71 24.88
CA VAL A 164 -13.27 12.03 23.98
C VAL A 164 -13.90 11.70 22.63
N VAL A 165 -15.09 11.09 22.63
CA VAL A 165 -15.78 10.68 21.39
C VAL A 165 -16.20 11.90 20.56
N ASN A 166 -16.71 12.96 21.20
CA ASN A 166 -17.06 14.20 20.51
C ASN A 166 -15.83 14.94 20.00
N SER A 167 -14.71 14.90 20.72
CA SER A 167 -13.43 15.46 20.24
C SER A 167 -12.97 14.76 18.96
N LEU A 168 -12.97 13.42 18.93
CA LEU A 168 -12.63 12.65 17.72
C LEU A 168 -13.57 12.97 16.56
N ARG A 169 -14.88 13.06 16.79
CA ARG A 169 -15.86 13.41 15.76
C ARG A 169 -15.61 14.80 15.18
N ARG A 170 -15.37 15.80 16.03
CA ARG A 170 -15.03 17.16 15.59
C ARG A 170 -13.71 17.20 14.81
N ARG A 171 -12.71 16.45 15.24
CA ARG A 171 -11.43 16.34 14.53
C ARG A 171 -11.61 15.70 13.15
N MET A 172 -12.35 14.60 13.05
CA MET A 172 -12.68 13.97 11.75
C MET A 172 -13.37 14.95 10.80
N ALA A 173 -14.36 15.72 11.28
CA ALA A 173 -15.04 16.72 10.46
C ALA A 173 -14.07 17.79 9.93
N LYS A 174 -13.22 18.35 10.80
CA LYS A 174 -12.19 19.33 10.41
C LYS A 174 -11.20 18.76 9.38
N VAL A 175 -10.76 17.52 9.55
CA VAL A 175 -9.81 16.88 8.63
C VAL A 175 -10.47 16.62 7.28
N ARG A 176 -11.74 16.16 7.24
CA ARG A 176 -12.52 16.01 6.00
C ARG A 176 -12.68 17.31 5.25
N ASP A 177 -13.05 18.39 5.93
CA ASP A 177 -13.22 19.71 5.30
C ASP A 177 -11.92 20.22 4.68
N LYS A 178 -10.80 20.02 5.37
CA LYS A 178 -9.46 20.36 4.83
C LYS A 178 -9.10 19.48 3.62
N LEU A 179 -9.37 18.18 3.71
CA LEU A 179 -9.08 17.23 2.64
C LEU A 179 -9.85 17.58 1.36
N GLU A 180 -11.15 17.88 1.45
CA GLU A 180 -12.00 18.25 0.31
C GLU A 180 -11.54 19.54 -0.39
N ARG A 181 -11.06 20.52 0.37
CA ARG A 181 -10.48 21.75 -0.22
C ARG A 181 -9.20 21.44 -1.01
N ARG A 182 -8.33 20.58 -0.49
CA ARG A 182 -7.06 20.23 -1.13
C ARG A 182 -7.23 19.26 -2.30
N LYS A 183 -8.20 18.34 -2.22
CA LYS A 183 -8.59 17.42 -3.31
C LYS A 183 -8.93 18.19 -4.57
N ARG A 184 -9.76 19.23 -4.46
CA ARG A 184 -10.12 20.12 -5.59
C ARG A 184 -8.90 20.75 -6.26
N PHE A 185 -7.99 21.33 -5.46
CA PHE A 185 -6.77 21.93 -6.00
C PHE A 185 -5.86 20.93 -6.72
N ARG A 186 -5.72 19.70 -6.20
CA ARG A 186 -4.92 18.65 -6.85
C ARG A 186 -5.53 18.22 -8.19
N ILE A 187 -6.85 18.06 -8.26
CA ILE A 187 -7.56 17.73 -9.50
C ILE A 187 -7.36 18.83 -10.54
N GLU A 188 -7.48 20.10 -10.15
CA GLU A 188 -7.21 21.23 -11.04
C GLU A 188 -5.78 21.21 -11.60
N GLN A 189 -4.78 20.82 -10.81
CA GLN A 189 -3.41 20.66 -11.29
C GLN A 189 -3.27 19.54 -12.33
N ILE A 190 -3.90 18.38 -12.09
CA ILE A 190 -3.90 17.26 -13.03
C ILE A 190 -4.57 17.68 -14.35
N VAL A 191 -5.71 18.36 -14.28
CA VAL A 191 -6.43 18.87 -15.46
C VAL A 191 -5.61 19.92 -16.20
N LYS A 192 -4.97 20.87 -15.49
CA LYS A 192 -4.08 21.86 -16.11
C LYS A 192 -2.90 21.19 -16.84
N ARG A 193 -2.30 20.14 -16.26
CA ARG A 193 -1.22 19.39 -16.92
C ARG A 193 -1.69 18.69 -18.18
N ARG A 194 -2.88 18.08 -18.16
CA ARG A 194 -3.49 17.51 -19.38
C ARG A 194 -3.70 18.56 -20.49
N LYS A 195 -4.06 19.80 -20.12
CA LYS A 195 -4.21 20.90 -21.08
C LYS A 195 -2.90 21.34 -21.75
N LEU A 196 -1.73 21.04 -21.16
CA LEU A 196 -0.44 21.32 -21.77
C LEU A 196 -0.11 20.37 -22.95
N GLY A 197 -0.91 19.33 -23.17
CA GLY A 197 -0.78 18.44 -24.33
C GLY A 197 0.37 17.41 -24.25
N SER A 198 1.08 17.36 -23.11
CA SER A 198 2.11 16.38 -22.81
C SER A 198 1.49 15.11 -22.20
N PRO A 199 1.79 13.91 -22.75
CA PRO A 199 1.31 12.66 -22.18
C PRO A 199 1.91 12.40 -20.79
N ILE A 200 1.16 11.66 -19.96
CA ILE A 200 1.53 11.26 -18.60
C ILE A 200 1.68 9.74 -18.56
N VAL A 201 2.88 9.28 -18.23
CA VAL A 201 3.20 7.86 -17.98
C VAL A 201 3.39 7.64 -16.48
N CYS A 202 2.56 6.78 -15.89
CA CYS A 202 2.69 6.41 -14.47
C CYS A 202 3.41 5.08 -14.31
N ILE A 203 4.45 5.05 -13.49
CA ILE A 203 5.16 3.82 -13.13
C ILE A 203 4.42 3.16 -11.97
N ALA A 204 3.89 1.97 -12.19
CA ALA A 204 3.15 1.17 -11.21
C ALA A 204 3.82 -0.19 -10.98
N GLY A 205 3.38 -0.91 -9.95
CA GLY A 205 3.88 -2.26 -9.66
C GLY A 205 4.18 -2.51 -8.19
N TYR A 206 4.51 -3.76 -7.90
CA TYR A 206 4.71 -4.26 -6.55
C TYR A 206 5.87 -3.56 -5.82
N TYR A 207 5.83 -3.45 -4.49
CA TYR A 207 6.97 -2.89 -3.76
C TYR A 207 8.23 -3.71 -4.04
N SER A 208 9.39 -3.05 -4.06
CA SER A 208 10.69 -3.63 -4.44
C SER A 208 10.87 -4.07 -5.91
N SER A 209 9.87 -3.92 -6.79
CA SER A 209 10.00 -4.28 -8.21
C SER A 209 10.98 -3.41 -9.01
N GLY A 210 11.46 -2.31 -8.43
CA GLY A 210 12.41 -1.39 -9.04
C GLY A 210 11.79 -0.17 -9.71
N LYS A 211 10.55 0.20 -9.36
CA LYS A 211 9.88 1.43 -9.86
C LYS A 211 10.73 2.69 -9.70
N THR A 212 11.20 2.99 -8.50
CA THR A 212 12.02 4.19 -8.23
C THR A 212 13.39 4.09 -8.92
N THR A 213 13.97 2.89 -9.04
CA THR A 213 15.19 2.67 -9.82
C THR A 213 14.98 2.96 -11.30
N LEU A 214 13.87 2.48 -11.88
CA LEU A 214 13.50 2.75 -13.26
C LEU A 214 13.20 4.24 -13.47
N PHE A 215 12.48 4.86 -12.54
CA PHE A 215 12.25 6.29 -12.54
C PHE A 215 13.58 7.06 -12.58
N ASN A 216 14.52 6.73 -11.69
CA ASN A 216 15.85 7.35 -11.65
C ASN A 216 16.60 7.15 -12.97
N ALA A 217 16.60 5.93 -13.51
CA ALA A 217 17.25 5.61 -14.77
C ALA A 217 16.67 6.39 -15.97
N LEU A 218 15.35 6.58 -16.01
CA LEU A 218 14.68 7.33 -17.08
C LEU A 218 14.79 8.85 -16.93
N THR A 219 14.99 9.36 -15.71
CA THR A 219 14.97 10.81 -15.43
C THR A 219 16.35 11.41 -15.15
N GLY A 220 17.35 10.57 -14.85
CA GLY A 220 18.67 11.00 -14.37
C GLY A 220 18.68 11.49 -12.92
N LEU A 221 17.60 11.29 -12.17
CA LEU A 221 17.50 11.67 -10.76
C LEU A 221 18.10 10.60 -9.83
N ASP A 222 18.52 10.99 -8.64
CA ASP A 222 19.06 10.09 -7.61
C ASP A 222 18.14 10.03 -6.38
N LYS A 223 16.92 9.50 -6.57
CA LYS A 223 15.99 9.30 -5.45
C LYS A 223 16.40 8.08 -4.60
N PRO A 224 16.15 8.13 -3.28
CA PRO A 224 16.38 6.98 -2.40
C PRO A 224 15.62 5.74 -2.87
N VAL A 225 16.34 4.64 -3.07
CA VAL A 225 15.78 3.32 -3.39
C VAL A 225 15.88 2.45 -2.15
N SER A 226 14.78 1.81 -1.78
CA SER A 226 14.75 0.88 -0.65
C SER A 226 13.87 -0.34 -0.97
N PRO A 227 14.26 -1.55 -0.52
CA PRO A 227 13.44 -2.75 -0.68
C PRO A 227 12.22 -2.76 0.24
N LYS A 228 12.16 -1.84 1.23
CA LYS A 228 11.04 -1.76 2.16
C LYS A 228 9.76 -1.27 1.46
N PRO A 229 8.58 -1.79 1.87
CA PRO A 229 7.31 -1.30 1.36
C PRO A 229 7.15 0.20 1.65
N PHE A 230 6.43 0.88 0.76
CA PHE A 230 6.02 2.28 0.96
C PHE A 230 7.14 3.32 1.05
N THR A 231 8.29 3.03 0.43
CA THR A 231 9.39 3.99 0.27
C THR A 231 8.95 5.26 -0.49
N THR A 232 8.06 5.11 -1.49
CA THR A 232 7.41 6.22 -2.20
C THR A 232 5.92 6.25 -1.85
N LEU A 233 5.45 7.35 -1.27
CA LEU A 233 4.02 7.54 -0.92
C LEU A 233 3.30 8.59 -1.74
N SER A 234 3.99 9.67 -2.08
CA SER A 234 3.44 10.76 -2.85
C SER A 234 3.97 10.66 -4.26
N SER A 235 3.07 10.72 -5.25
CA SER A 235 3.47 10.67 -6.65
C SER A 235 4.43 11.80 -6.99
N LYS A 236 5.54 11.46 -7.64
CA LYS A 236 6.57 12.42 -8.04
C LYS A 236 6.61 12.55 -9.54
N TYR A 237 6.26 13.72 -10.02
CA TYR A 237 6.24 14.08 -11.42
C TYR A 237 7.61 14.57 -11.86
N TYR A 238 8.04 14.16 -13.04
CA TYR A 238 9.19 14.71 -13.72
C TYR A 238 8.88 14.90 -15.20
N LEU A 239 9.30 16.05 -15.75
CA LEU A 239 9.13 16.38 -17.15
C LEU A 239 10.40 16.00 -17.90
N ILE A 240 10.29 15.06 -18.83
CA ILE A 240 11.33 14.74 -19.78
C ILE A 240 11.12 15.65 -20.99
N ASN A 241 12.02 16.62 -21.15
CA ASN A 241 11.97 17.57 -22.25
C ASN A 241 12.44 16.92 -23.56
N GLY A 242 11.76 17.25 -24.66
CA GLY A 242 12.22 16.88 -25.99
C GLY A 242 12.34 15.37 -26.20
N PHE A 243 11.34 14.60 -25.76
CA PHE A 243 11.29 13.17 -26.00
C PHE A 243 11.28 12.91 -27.52
N LYS A 244 12.45 12.55 -28.06
CA LYS A 244 12.77 12.58 -29.50
C LYS A 244 11.79 11.81 -30.39
N GLY A 245 11.11 10.79 -29.85
CA GLY A 245 10.06 10.07 -30.57
C GLY A 245 8.80 10.89 -30.81
N LEU A 246 8.26 11.57 -29.78
CA LEU A 246 6.98 12.30 -29.84
C LEU A 246 7.11 13.75 -30.33
N GLY A 247 8.32 14.33 -30.28
CA GLY A 247 8.51 15.78 -30.50
C GLY A 247 7.79 16.64 -29.45
N LYS A 248 7.46 16.05 -28.30
CA LYS A 248 6.74 16.68 -27.18
C LYS A 248 7.39 16.28 -25.86
N ASP A 249 7.13 17.05 -24.83
CA ASP A 249 7.55 16.70 -23.48
C ASP A 249 6.68 15.56 -22.92
N LEU A 250 7.29 14.71 -22.10
CA LEU A 250 6.66 13.55 -21.47
C LEU A 250 6.72 13.67 -19.95
N PHE A 251 5.60 13.52 -19.26
CA PHE A 251 5.61 13.37 -17.82
C PHE A 251 5.81 11.90 -17.42
N ILE A 252 6.84 11.63 -16.61
CA ILE A 252 6.98 10.36 -15.90
C ILE A 252 6.65 10.57 -14.43
N VAL A 253 5.87 9.65 -13.87
CA VAL A 253 5.41 9.70 -12.49
C VAL A 253 5.82 8.44 -11.73
N ASP A 254 6.62 8.59 -10.67
CA ASP A 254 6.85 7.50 -9.70
C ASP A 254 5.68 7.46 -8.72
N THR A 255 5.03 6.31 -8.58
CA THR A 255 3.83 6.12 -7.74
C THR A 255 4.09 5.20 -6.55
N ILE A 256 3.08 5.05 -5.69
CA ILE A 256 3.15 4.14 -4.54
C ILE A 256 3.29 2.68 -5.00
N GLY A 257 4.15 1.93 -4.32
CA GLY A 257 4.28 0.49 -4.54
C GLY A 257 3.12 -0.29 -3.94
N PHE A 258 2.56 -1.22 -4.70
CA PHE A 258 1.50 -2.11 -4.22
C PHE A 258 2.07 -3.17 -3.27
N VAL A 259 1.22 -3.66 -2.37
CA VAL A 259 1.48 -4.76 -1.42
C VAL A 259 0.32 -5.76 -1.49
N HIS A 260 0.54 -6.99 -1.07
CA HIS A 260 -0.52 -7.99 -1.02
C HIS A 260 -1.52 -7.69 0.09
N ASP A 261 -2.77 -8.11 -0.13
CA ASP A 261 -3.90 -7.87 0.76
C ASP A 261 -4.00 -6.40 1.24
N LEU A 262 -3.80 -5.43 0.34
CA LEU A 262 -4.03 -4.03 0.65
C LEU A 262 -5.50 -3.84 1.07
N ASP A 263 -5.73 -3.36 2.29
CA ASP A 263 -7.09 -3.18 2.81
C ASP A 263 -7.87 -2.18 1.93
N PRO A 264 -9.12 -2.44 1.54
CA PRO A 264 -9.90 -1.52 0.72
C PRO A 264 -10.00 -0.09 1.28
N LYS A 265 -10.01 0.06 2.62
CA LYS A 265 -9.99 1.38 3.27
C LYS A 265 -8.67 2.12 3.07
N MET A 266 -7.60 1.40 2.73
CA MET A 266 -6.35 2.02 2.29
C MET A 266 -6.47 2.53 0.87
N LEU A 267 -7.12 1.81 -0.04
CA LEU A 267 -7.36 2.33 -1.39
C LEU A 267 -8.10 3.67 -1.34
N GLU A 268 -9.10 3.82 -0.47
CA GLU A 268 -9.78 5.10 -0.20
C GLU A 268 -8.82 6.17 0.36
N ALA A 269 -7.96 5.80 1.32
CA ALA A 269 -6.98 6.71 1.91
C ALA A 269 -5.91 7.18 0.90
N PHE A 270 -5.65 6.43 -0.18
CA PHE A 270 -4.69 6.79 -1.23
C PHE A 270 -5.35 7.08 -2.57
N GLU A 271 -6.67 7.27 -2.60
CA GLU A 271 -7.45 7.48 -3.83
C GLU A 271 -6.82 8.54 -4.73
N LEU A 272 -6.31 9.63 -4.14
CA LEU A 272 -5.69 10.73 -4.87
C LEU A 272 -4.29 10.42 -5.40
N THR A 273 -3.49 9.60 -4.71
CA THR A 273 -2.21 9.12 -5.21
C THR A 273 -2.43 8.11 -6.33
N LEU A 274 -3.44 7.24 -6.18
CA LEU A 274 -3.83 6.26 -7.19
C LEU A 274 -4.56 6.89 -8.39
N ASN A 275 -5.18 8.06 -8.20
CA ASN A 275 -5.77 8.82 -9.31
C ASN A 275 -4.73 9.23 -10.35
N ASP A 276 -3.47 9.43 -9.96
CA ASP A 276 -2.41 9.69 -10.95
C ASP A 276 -2.28 8.52 -11.94
N ILE A 277 -2.42 7.26 -11.46
CA ILE A 277 -2.48 6.05 -12.30
C ILE A 277 -3.74 6.06 -13.15
N ARG A 278 -4.92 6.29 -12.55
CA ARG A 278 -6.21 6.29 -13.24
C ARG A 278 -6.26 7.30 -14.40
N PHE A 279 -5.72 8.50 -14.19
CA PHE A 279 -5.74 9.59 -15.16
C PHE A 279 -4.49 9.64 -16.05
N SER A 280 -3.56 8.70 -15.91
CA SER A 280 -2.42 8.58 -16.82
C SER A 280 -2.87 8.15 -18.22
N ASP A 281 -2.11 8.59 -19.23
CA ASP A 281 -2.31 8.16 -20.61
C ASP A 281 -1.76 6.74 -20.83
N LEU A 282 -0.76 6.37 -20.02
CA LEU A 282 -0.16 5.04 -20.02
C LEU A 282 0.33 4.66 -18.62
N VAL A 283 0.15 3.39 -18.27
CA VAL A 283 0.71 2.76 -17.08
C VAL A 283 1.88 1.86 -17.47
N LEU A 284 3.05 2.16 -16.91
CA LEU A 284 4.24 1.32 -16.99
C LEU A 284 4.28 0.39 -15.78
N LEU A 285 3.82 -0.85 -15.96
CA LEU A 285 3.76 -1.86 -14.91
C LEU A 285 5.11 -2.57 -14.76
N VAL A 286 5.79 -2.35 -13.63
CA VAL A 286 7.10 -2.94 -13.34
C VAL A 286 6.95 -4.25 -12.57
N VAL A 287 7.41 -5.34 -13.17
CA VAL A 287 7.39 -6.70 -12.62
C VAL A 287 8.80 -7.15 -12.30
N ASP A 288 9.02 -7.69 -11.11
CA ASP A 288 10.33 -8.24 -10.73
C ASP A 288 10.49 -9.65 -11.27
N CYS A 289 11.37 -9.83 -12.25
CA CYS A 289 11.62 -11.15 -12.80
C CYS A 289 12.58 -11.98 -11.96
N SER A 290 13.21 -11.46 -10.91
CA SER A 290 14.10 -12.26 -10.05
C SER A 290 13.36 -13.06 -8.98
N ASP A 291 12.06 -12.79 -8.80
CA ASP A 291 11.22 -13.55 -7.88
C ASP A 291 11.02 -15.01 -8.36
N PRO A 292 10.91 -15.98 -7.44
CA PRO A 292 10.41 -17.31 -7.78
C PRO A 292 9.08 -17.21 -8.52
N GLU A 293 8.88 -18.03 -9.56
CA GLU A 293 7.74 -17.91 -10.48
C GLU A 293 6.37 -17.77 -9.77
N PRO A 294 6.00 -18.59 -8.76
CA PRO A 294 4.71 -18.45 -8.10
C PRO A 294 4.54 -17.09 -7.39
N ILE A 295 5.63 -16.54 -6.87
CA ILE A 295 5.64 -15.23 -6.20
C ILE A 295 5.51 -14.12 -7.24
N MET A 296 6.28 -14.21 -8.35
CA MET A 296 6.19 -13.27 -9.46
C MET A 296 4.76 -13.19 -10.00
N MET A 297 4.13 -14.33 -10.28
CA MET A 297 2.78 -14.40 -10.83
C MET A 297 1.71 -13.90 -9.87
N LEU A 298 1.85 -14.16 -8.58
CA LEU A 298 0.96 -13.62 -7.55
C LEU A 298 1.09 -12.10 -7.45
N ARG A 299 2.32 -11.57 -7.45
CA ARG A 299 2.58 -10.12 -7.41
C ARG A 299 2.03 -9.42 -8.64
N LEU A 300 2.24 -10.01 -9.82
CA LEU A 300 1.64 -9.55 -11.07
C LEU A 300 0.11 -9.51 -10.97
N SER A 301 -0.52 -10.62 -10.55
CA SER A 301 -1.97 -10.69 -10.40
C SER A 301 -2.51 -9.65 -9.42
N THR A 302 -1.83 -9.46 -8.28
CA THR A 302 -2.18 -8.40 -7.31
C THR A 302 -2.11 -7.01 -7.96
N CYS A 303 -1.11 -6.74 -8.80
CA CYS A 303 -1.02 -5.45 -9.49
C CYS A 303 -2.15 -5.27 -10.51
N LEU A 304 -2.48 -6.30 -11.28
CA LEU A 304 -3.55 -6.26 -12.27
C LEU A 304 -4.91 -6.04 -11.61
N GLU A 305 -5.22 -6.73 -10.51
CA GLU A 305 -6.46 -6.52 -9.73
C GLU A 305 -6.58 -5.06 -9.24
N VAL A 306 -5.48 -4.46 -8.79
CA VAL A 306 -5.47 -3.04 -8.39
C VAL A 306 -5.70 -2.13 -9.60
N LEU A 307 -5.02 -2.36 -10.73
CA LEU A 307 -5.21 -1.57 -11.95
C LEU A 307 -6.66 -1.66 -12.48
N GLU A 308 -7.24 -2.86 -12.48
CA GLU A 308 -8.64 -3.11 -12.84
C GLU A 308 -9.59 -2.35 -11.91
N SER A 309 -9.38 -2.41 -10.60
CA SER A 309 -10.20 -1.68 -9.62
C SER A 309 -10.14 -0.14 -9.79
N LEU A 310 -9.07 0.36 -10.38
CA LEU A 310 -8.88 1.78 -10.71
C LEU A 310 -9.48 2.16 -12.08
N GLY A 311 -9.97 1.19 -12.85
CA GLY A 311 -10.50 1.39 -14.21
C GLY A 311 -9.39 1.69 -15.23
N VAL A 312 -8.21 1.09 -15.06
CA VAL A 312 -7.16 1.11 -16.08
C VAL A 312 -7.45 0.02 -17.11
N GLU A 313 -7.51 0.41 -18.37
CA GLU A 313 -7.69 -0.51 -19.50
C GLU A 313 -6.37 -1.21 -19.82
N ASP A 314 -6.43 -2.47 -20.24
CA ASP A 314 -5.26 -3.26 -20.60
C ASP A 314 -4.48 -2.64 -21.77
N GLU A 315 -5.17 -1.94 -22.67
CA GLU A 315 -4.58 -1.18 -23.77
C GLU A 315 -3.78 0.03 -23.29
N ARG A 316 -3.90 0.45 -22.03
CA ARG A 316 -3.07 1.52 -21.45
C ARG A 316 -1.87 0.97 -20.67
N VAL A 317 -1.61 -0.34 -20.73
CA VAL A 317 -0.52 -0.96 -19.98
C VAL A 317 0.65 -1.33 -20.90
N VAL A 318 1.86 -1.02 -20.43
CA VAL A 318 3.13 -1.59 -20.92
C VAL A 318 3.82 -2.24 -19.74
N VAL A 319 4.28 -3.48 -19.88
CA VAL A 319 4.95 -4.20 -18.80
C VAL A 319 6.46 -4.10 -18.95
N ALA A 320 7.14 -3.59 -17.92
CA ALA A 320 8.59 -3.67 -17.78
C ALA A 320 8.95 -4.87 -16.90
N LEU A 321 9.41 -5.95 -17.52
CA LEU A 321 9.90 -7.14 -16.83
C LEU A 321 11.34 -6.84 -16.37
N ASN A 322 11.48 -6.36 -15.14
CA ASN A 322 12.69 -5.76 -14.61
C ASN A 322 13.57 -6.76 -13.84
N LYS A 323 14.85 -6.39 -13.65
CA LYS A 323 15.90 -7.16 -12.99
C LYS A 323 16.40 -8.38 -13.78
N ILE A 324 16.38 -8.29 -15.11
CA ILE A 324 16.91 -9.35 -15.98
C ILE A 324 18.40 -9.65 -15.75
N ASP A 325 19.13 -8.73 -15.12
CA ASP A 325 20.53 -8.92 -14.73
C ASP A 325 20.73 -9.95 -13.62
N LEU A 326 19.66 -10.41 -12.98
CA LEU A 326 19.68 -11.42 -11.91
C LEU A 326 19.21 -12.80 -12.35
N VAL A 327 18.90 -12.98 -13.65
CA VAL A 327 18.26 -14.17 -14.20
C VAL A 327 19.05 -14.67 -15.40
N ASN A 328 19.18 -15.98 -15.56
CA ASN A 328 19.84 -16.56 -16.74
C ASN A 328 18.94 -16.50 -17.99
N GLY A 329 19.50 -16.77 -19.17
CA GLY A 329 18.79 -16.61 -20.44
C GLY A 329 17.56 -17.52 -20.60
N ASP A 330 17.66 -18.78 -20.18
CA ASP A 330 16.58 -19.77 -20.32
C ASP A 330 15.41 -19.44 -19.38
N GLU A 331 15.71 -19.15 -18.12
CA GLU A 331 14.73 -18.74 -17.10
C GLU A 331 14.05 -17.41 -17.48
N LEU A 332 14.80 -16.46 -18.08
CA LEU A 332 14.23 -15.22 -18.58
C LEU A 332 13.24 -15.47 -19.73
N ALA A 333 13.56 -16.36 -20.66
CA ALA A 333 12.68 -16.69 -21.78
C ALA A 333 11.36 -17.33 -21.30
N GLU A 334 11.42 -18.20 -20.29
CA GLU A 334 10.23 -18.78 -19.65
C GLU A 334 9.39 -17.71 -18.94
N ARG A 335 10.03 -16.87 -18.11
CA ARG A 335 9.36 -15.76 -17.41
C ARG A 335 8.68 -14.78 -18.37
N LEU A 336 9.34 -14.45 -19.48
CA LEU A 336 8.78 -13.57 -20.51
C LEU A 336 7.49 -14.16 -21.10
N LYS A 337 7.50 -15.45 -21.46
CA LYS A 337 6.32 -16.15 -21.99
C LYS A 337 5.16 -16.16 -20.99
N LEU A 338 5.43 -16.49 -19.73
CA LEU A 338 4.42 -16.54 -18.68
C LEU A 338 3.76 -15.18 -18.45
N VAL A 339 4.55 -14.12 -18.34
CA VAL A 339 4.05 -12.76 -18.13
C VAL A 339 3.28 -12.27 -19.36
N ALA A 340 3.81 -12.49 -20.57
CA ALA A 340 3.13 -12.10 -21.82
C ALA A 340 1.76 -12.77 -21.98
N ASN A 341 1.66 -14.07 -21.67
CA ASN A 341 0.38 -14.79 -21.71
C ASN A 341 -0.65 -14.22 -20.72
N ARG A 342 -0.19 -13.75 -19.55
CA ARG A 342 -1.07 -13.25 -18.49
C ARG A 342 -1.59 -11.83 -18.74
N VAL A 343 -0.82 -11.01 -19.45
CA VAL A 343 -1.08 -9.57 -19.65
C VAL A 343 -1.48 -9.21 -21.08
N ASN A 344 -1.62 -10.19 -21.97
CA ASN A 344 -2.06 -9.99 -23.36
C ASN A 344 -3.34 -9.13 -23.40
N PRO A 345 -3.39 -7.99 -24.13
CA PRO A 345 -2.49 -7.56 -25.21
C PRO A 345 -1.38 -6.56 -24.83
N ALA A 346 -1.08 -6.37 -23.55
CA ALA A 346 -0.03 -5.46 -23.12
C ALA A 346 1.36 -5.98 -23.55
N PRO A 347 2.21 -5.15 -24.19
CA PRO A 347 3.57 -5.56 -24.53
C PRO A 347 4.43 -5.73 -23.27
N VAL A 348 5.32 -6.73 -23.30
CA VAL A 348 6.24 -7.04 -22.21
C VAL A 348 7.68 -6.80 -22.67
N ILE A 349 8.37 -5.86 -22.03
CA ILE A 349 9.74 -5.49 -22.36
C ILE A 349 10.68 -5.93 -21.24
N PRO A 350 11.63 -6.85 -21.49
CA PRO A 350 12.64 -7.25 -20.51
C PRO A 350 13.67 -6.14 -20.33
N ILE A 351 13.89 -5.66 -19.09
CA ILE A 351 14.82 -4.58 -18.78
C ILE A 351 15.68 -4.84 -17.55
N SER A 352 16.80 -4.13 -17.43
CA SER A 352 17.45 -3.91 -16.13
C SER A 352 17.53 -2.41 -15.88
N ALA A 353 16.65 -1.90 -15.02
CA ALA A 353 16.66 -0.51 -14.60
C ALA A 353 17.99 -0.12 -13.93
N ARG A 354 18.61 -1.06 -13.19
CA ARG A 354 19.87 -0.82 -12.47
C ARG A 354 21.08 -0.74 -13.42
N ARG A 355 21.10 -1.60 -14.44
CA ARG A 355 22.21 -1.67 -15.42
C ARG A 355 21.97 -0.78 -16.65
N GLY A 356 20.78 -0.24 -16.83
CA GLY A 356 20.40 0.53 -18.00
C GLY A 356 20.13 -0.32 -19.25
N LEU A 357 19.84 -1.62 -19.09
CA LEU A 357 19.64 -2.54 -20.23
C LEU A 357 18.22 -2.41 -20.79
N ASN A 358 18.11 -2.36 -22.13
CA ASN A 358 16.88 -2.33 -22.92
C ASN A 358 15.93 -1.15 -22.58
N LEU A 359 16.45 -0.07 -21.98
CA LEU A 359 15.63 1.11 -21.66
C LEU A 359 15.17 1.86 -22.92
N ASP A 360 16.01 1.85 -23.95
CA ASP A 360 15.72 2.34 -25.30
C ASP A 360 14.56 1.56 -25.95
N LEU A 361 14.56 0.22 -25.88
CA LEU A 361 13.45 -0.62 -26.35
C LEU A 361 12.16 -0.31 -25.58
N LEU A 362 12.27 -0.14 -24.25
CA LEU A 362 11.13 0.21 -23.42
C LEU A 362 10.53 1.57 -23.81
N MET A 363 11.38 2.59 -23.99
CA MET A 363 10.93 3.92 -24.40
C MET A 363 10.32 3.90 -25.80
N GLY A 364 10.83 3.07 -26.72
CA GLY A 364 10.22 2.82 -28.02
C GLY A 364 8.81 2.22 -27.91
N SER A 365 8.62 1.23 -27.04
CA SER A 365 7.29 0.64 -26.80
C SER A 365 6.29 1.64 -26.19
N ILE A 366 6.73 2.42 -25.20
CA ILE A 366 5.94 3.52 -24.60
C ILE A 366 5.52 4.51 -25.68
N PHE A 367 6.44 4.90 -26.56
CA PHE A 367 6.18 5.82 -27.66
C PHE A 367 5.13 5.27 -28.63
N SER A 368 5.31 4.05 -29.14
CA SER A 368 4.35 3.43 -30.07
C SER A 368 2.95 3.31 -29.45
N LYS A 369 2.88 2.96 -28.16
CA LYS A 369 1.59 2.85 -27.46
C LYS A 369 0.92 4.21 -27.30
N LEU A 370 1.64 5.23 -26.85
CA LEU A 370 1.11 6.59 -26.72
C LEU A 370 0.61 7.15 -28.07
N GLN A 371 1.31 6.89 -29.18
CA GLN A 371 0.83 7.28 -30.51
C GLN A 371 -0.50 6.59 -30.86
N SER A 372 -0.63 5.28 -30.61
CA SER A 372 -1.88 4.56 -30.89
C SER A 372 -3.07 5.10 -30.09
N THR A 373 -2.85 5.43 -28.81
CA THR A 373 -3.87 5.98 -27.91
C THR A 373 -4.25 7.42 -28.24
N LEU A 374 -3.29 8.26 -28.65
CA LEU A 374 -3.57 9.63 -29.08
C LEU A 374 -4.37 9.64 -30.39
N SER A 375 -4.02 8.78 -31.34
CA SER A 375 -4.73 8.66 -32.62
C SER A 375 -6.18 8.20 -32.43
N SER A 376 -6.45 7.25 -31.53
CA SER A 376 -7.81 6.76 -31.24
C SER A 376 -8.68 7.79 -30.49
N GLN A 377 -8.08 8.58 -29.57
CA GLN A 377 -8.78 9.69 -28.91
C GLN A 377 -9.13 10.84 -29.85
N LEU A 378 -8.30 11.09 -30.86
CA LEU A 378 -8.59 12.06 -31.93
C LEU A 378 -9.77 11.60 -32.80
N THR A 379 -9.87 10.30 -33.10
CA THR A 379 -10.99 9.76 -33.90
C THR A 379 -12.32 9.84 -33.15
N LEU A 380 -12.33 9.57 -31.83
CA LEU A 380 -13.51 9.68 -30.97
C LEU A 380 -14.05 11.11 -30.83
N LYS A 381 -13.17 12.13 -30.89
CA LYS A 381 -13.58 13.54 -30.87
C LYS A 381 -14.18 14.02 -32.18
N THR A 382 -13.84 13.39 -33.31
CA THR A 382 -14.42 13.71 -34.63
C THR A 382 -15.73 12.97 -34.92
N SER A 383 -16.11 12.00 -34.09
CA SER A 383 -17.33 11.18 -34.25
C SER A 383 -18.44 11.50 -33.23
N LEU A 384 -18.31 12.58 -32.46
CA LEU A 384 -19.40 13.15 -31.66
C LEU A 384 -20.01 14.31 -32.46
N PRO A 385 -21.33 14.27 -32.77
CA PRO A 385 -22.01 15.33 -33.52
C PRO A 385 -22.06 16.67 -32.79
#